data_AF-X1IBV4-F1
#
_entry.id   AF-X1IBV4-F1
#
_cell.length_a   1.000
_cell.length_b   1.000
_cell.length_c   1.000
_cell.angle_alpha   90.00
_cell.angle_beta   90.00
_cell.angle_gamma   90.00
#
_symmetry.space_group_name_H-M   'P 1'
#
loop_
_entity.id
_entity.type
_entity.pdbx_description
1 polymer ?
#
loop_
_entity_poly.entity_id
_entity_poly.type
_entity_poly.pdbx_seq_one_letter_code
_entity_poly.pdbx_strand_id
1 'polypeptide(L)'
;DMNLSKKDKIPFYEIKIDQKLRDTYIENYTRRYGTLTPVEMAGEKEMLKGSIRQIDAEGNITENGIYAEDTSFSIEIIKDKKIKDKFVGARIKDVINFDIKKAFPNDQEIASILNINKDDVPALSLDFQFTINEISRFENAELNKEFFDKAFGKDKVKTVEEFEILVENEIKNNLTREEEFKFSLDVKEKTINKLEIELPVEFLKKWLFRINEGKVAKEDIDKDFEKFEKDLKWQLSKDKIIKENEIKVTEDEALDYAKKVTLMQFQQYGK
;
A
#
# COMPACT_ATOMS: atom_id res chain seq x y z
N ASP A 1 13.83 -39.06 -18.26
CA ASP A 1 14.29 -39.13 -16.85
C ASP A 1 14.62 -37.74 -16.34
N MET A 2 14.55 -37.49 -15.02
CA MET A 2 14.85 -36.18 -14.46
C MET A 2 16.19 -36.24 -13.71
N ASN A 3 17.28 -36.03 -14.44
CA ASN A 3 18.64 -36.16 -13.91
C ASN A 3 19.09 -34.91 -13.14
N LEU A 4 18.43 -34.54 -12.05
CA LEU A 4 18.93 -33.48 -11.15
C LEU A 4 20.15 -34.00 -10.36
N SER A 5 21.20 -33.19 -10.27
CA SER A 5 22.46 -33.58 -9.63
C SER A 5 23.13 -32.39 -8.93
N LYS A 6 24.14 -32.66 -8.09
CA LYS A 6 24.98 -31.61 -7.47
C LYS A 6 25.70 -30.69 -8.47
N LYS A 7 25.73 -31.03 -9.76
CA LYS A 7 26.30 -30.18 -10.82
C LYS A 7 25.34 -29.08 -11.25
N ASP A 8 24.05 -29.20 -10.95
CA ASP A 8 23.04 -28.21 -11.29
C ASP A 8 23.14 -27.01 -10.35
N LYS A 9 23.72 -25.91 -10.82
CA LYS A 9 23.81 -24.64 -10.08
C LYS A 9 22.64 -23.71 -10.39
N ILE A 10 21.99 -23.18 -9.37
CA ILE A 10 20.94 -22.17 -9.50
C ILE A 10 21.41 -20.97 -8.66
N PRO A 11 21.43 -19.75 -9.22
CA PRO A 11 21.82 -18.58 -8.47
C PRO A 11 20.81 -18.30 -7.35
N PHE A 12 21.30 -17.94 -6.17
CA PHE A 12 20.51 -17.36 -5.10
C PHE A 12 20.88 -15.88 -4.99
N TYR A 13 19.90 -15.00 -5.00
CA TYR A 13 20.12 -13.56 -4.98
C TYR A 13 19.81 -13.04 -3.59
N GLU A 14 20.79 -12.38 -2.96
CA GLU A 14 20.60 -11.68 -1.69
C GLU A 14 20.46 -10.18 -1.97
N ILE A 15 19.39 -9.59 -1.44
CA ILE A 15 19.08 -8.17 -1.55
C ILE A 15 19.76 -7.46 -0.39
N LYS A 16 20.65 -6.52 -0.72
CA LYS A 16 21.34 -5.71 0.28
C LYS A 16 20.39 -4.68 0.88
N ILE A 17 20.34 -4.61 2.20
CA ILE A 17 19.63 -3.56 2.93
C ILE A 17 20.48 -2.29 2.90
N ASP A 18 20.11 -1.35 2.05
CA ASP A 18 20.72 -0.02 2.01
C ASP A 18 20.09 0.93 3.05
N GLN A 19 20.72 2.09 3.23
CA GLN A 19 20.23 3.08 4.20
C GLN A 19 18.88 3.67 3.79
N LYS A 20 18.64 3.85 2.49
CA LYS A 20 17.39 4.42 1.98
C LYS A 20 16.20 3.53 2.33
N LEU A 21 16.36 2.22 2.24
CA LEU A 21 15.34 1.25 2.62
C LEU A 21 15.07 1.30 4.12
N ARG A 22 16.12 1.38 4.95
CA ARG A 22 15.97 1.56 6.41
C ARG A 22 15.20 2.83 6.74
N ASP A 23 15.61 3.96 6.17
CA ASP A 23 14.98 5.26 6.41
C ASP A 23 13.51 5.24 6.00
N THR A 24 13.17 4.58 4.88
CA THR A 24 11.78 4.42 4.42
C THR A 24 10.93 3.65 5.44
N TYR A 25 11.46 2.58 6.03
CA TYR A 25 10.74 1.83 7.07
C TYR A 25 10.55 2.67 8.33
N ILE A 26 11.60 3.36 8.79
CA ILE A 26 11.55 4.23 9.97
C ILE A 26 10.57 5.39 9.75
N GLU A 27 10.58 6.03 8.59
CA GLU A 27 9.64 7.09 8.22
C GLU A 27 8.19 6.57 8.22
N ASN A 28 7.94 5.38 7.66
CA ASN A 28 6.61 4.78 7.66
C ASN A 28 6.12 4.47 9.09
N TYR A 29 7.01 4.01 9.97
CA TYR A 29 6.68 3.78 11.38
C TYR A 29 6.37 5.09 12.08
N THR A 30 7.28 6.05 12.05
CA THR A 30 7.13 7.34 12.74
C THR A 30 5.94 8.15 12.22
N ARG A 31 5.64 8.06 10.90
CA ARG A 31 4.45 8.67 10.30
C ARG A 31 3.14 8.04 10.77
N ARG A 32 3.08 6.72 11.00
CA ARG A 32 1.84 6.07 11.51
C ARG A 32 1.45 6.54 12.90
N TYR A 33 2.44 6.97 13.68
CA TYR A 33 2.25 7.45 15.05
C TYR A 33 2.50 8.95 15.20
N GLY A 34 2.63 9.67 14.08
CA GLY A 34 2.82 11.11 14.07
C GLY A 34 1.62 11.87 14.61
N THR A 35 1.85 13.11 14.98
CA THR A 35 0.86 13.96 15.64
C THR A 35 0.73 15.30 14.93
N LEU A 36 -0.43 15.95 15.10
CA LEU A 36 -0.65 17.32 14.67
C LEU A 36 -0.21 18.26 15.80
N THR A 37 0.87 18.99 15.58
CA THR A 37 1.40 19.99 16.53
C THR A 37 0.88 21.38 16.13
N PRO A 38 0.28 22.15 17.05
CA PRO A 38 -0.16 23.53 16.74
C PRO A 38 1.02 24.43 16.38
N VAL A 39 0.83 25.27 15.35
CA VAL A 39 1.81 26.29 14.93
C VAL A 39 1.11 27.63 14.70
N GLU A 40 1.84 28.74 14.79
CA GLU A 40 1.24 30.08 14.67
C GLU A 40 1.16 30.60 13.23
N MET A 41 1.95 30.03 12.32
CA MET A 41 2.08 30.48 10.93
C MET A 41 2.11 29.28 9.98
N ALA A 42 1.32 29.38 8.92
CA ALA A 42 1.22 28.39 7.87
C ALA A 42 2.47 28.38 6.99
N GLY A 43 2.99 27.20 6.68
CA GLY A 43 3.93 26.96 5.58
C GLY A 43 3.20 26.35 4.38
N GLU A 44 3.84 25.42 3.69
CA GLU A 44 3.29 24.82 2.47
C GLU A 44 2.48 23.52 2.69
N LYS A 45 2.59 22.91 3.88
CA LYS A 45 2.10 21.54 4.15
C LYS A 45 1.22 21.44 5.39
N GLU A 46 1.08 22.54 6.12
CA GLU A 46 0.27 22.63 7.32
C GLU A 46 -1.21 22.34 7.03
N MET A 47 -1.86 21.78 8.02
CA MET A 47 -3.29 21.60 8.08
C MET A 47 -3.92 22.87 8.65
N LEU A 48 -4.85 23.44 7.90
CA LEU A 48 -5.67 24.56 8.33
C LEU A 48 -7.01 24.03 8.80
N LYS A 49 -7.49 24.56 9.92
CA LYS A 49 -8.84 24.30 10.43
C LYS A 49 -9.53 25.62 10.74
N GLY A 50 -10.79 25.75 10.36
CA GLY A 50 -11.47 27.03 10.39
C GLY A 50 -12.87 26.98 9.83
N SER A 51 -13.44 28.17 9.60
CA SER A 51 -14.79 28.31 9.06
C SER A 51 -14.75 28.82 7.62
N ILE A 52 -15.60 28.27 6.74
CA ILE A 52 -15.71 28.66 5.34
C ILE A 52 -17.11 29.18 5.02
N ARG A 53 -17.21 30.33 4.36
CA ARG A 53 -18.46 31.00 3.98
C ARG A 53 -18.46 31.35 2.50
N GLN A 54 -19.60 31.16 1.85
CA GLN A 54 -19.81 31.63 0.49
C GLN A 54 -19.88 33.16 0.44
N ILE A 55 -19.23 33.75 -0.57
CA ILE A 55 -19.23 35.18 -0.83
C ILE A 55 -19.74 35.51 -2.23
N ASP A 56 -20.23 36.74 -2.41
CA ASP A 56 -20.57 37.31 -3.71
C ASP A 56 -19.32 37.79 -4.47
N ALA A 57 -19.51 38.29 -5.70
CA ALA A 57 -18.42 38.77 -6.56
C ALA A 57 -17.74 40.03 -5.98
N GLU A 58 -18.43 40.75 -5.10
CA GLU A 58 -17.97 41.92 -4.39
C GLU A 58 -17.23 41.57 -3.08
N GLY A 59 -17.24 40.30 -2.67
CA GLY A 59 -16.57 39.77 -1.48
C GLY A 59 -17.39 39.83 -0.19
N ASN A 60 -18.69 40.11 -0.27
CA ASN A 60 -19.59 40.11 0.88
C ASN A 60 -20.15 38.71 1.15
N ILE A 61 -20.40 38.40 2.43
CA ILE A 61 -21.04 37.15 2.83
C ILE A 61 -22.44 37.06 2.22
N THR A 62 -22.75 35.94 1.57
CA THR A 62 -24.10 35.67 1.06
C THR A 62 -25.00 35.24 2.23
N GLU A 63 -26.07 35.99 2.53
CA GLU A 63 -26.95 35.74 3.71
C GLU A 63 -27.54 34.32 3.77
N ASN A 64 -27.78 33.67 2.63
CA ASN A 64 -28.25 32.28 2.53
C ASN A 64 -27.26 31.38 1.77
N GLY A 65 -25.97 31.74 1.79
CA GLY A 65 -24.92 30.97 1.14
C GLY A 65 -24.46 29.76 1.96
N ILE A 66 -23.62 28.93 1.35
CA ILE A 66 -23.01 27.78 2.03
C ILE A 66 -22.12 28.26 3.17
N TYR A 67 -22.25 27.59 4.32
CA TYR A 67 -21.43 27.82 5.49
C TYR A 67 -21.07 26.50 6.15
N ALA A 68 -19.78 26.31 6.43
CA ALA A 68 -19.32 25.30 7.36
C ALA A 68 -18.48 25.98 8.45
N GLU A 69 -18.89 25.78 9.71
CA GLU A 69 -18.24 26.39 10.87
C GLU A 69 -16.92 25.71 11.23
N ASP A 70 -16.87 24.39 11.09
CA ASP A 70 -15.68 23.59 11.37
C ASP A 70 -15.31 22.72 10.17
N THR A 71 -14.30 23.16 9.42
CA THR A 71 -13.73 22.42 8.30
C THR A 71 -12.21 22.48 8.32
N SER A 72 -11.56 21.50 7.71
CA SER A 72 -10.10 21.43 7.66
C SER A 72 -9.59 20.91 6.33
N PHE A 73 -8.45 21.43 5.89
CA PHE A 73 -7.74 20.95 4.69
C PHE A 73 -6.23 21.19 4.81
N SER A 74 -5.45 20.40 4.07
CA SER A 74 -4.00 20.65 3.94
C SER A 74 -3.75 21.73 2.90
N ILE A 75 -2.78 22.61 3.14
CA ILE A 75 -2.30 23.53 2.11
C ILE A 75 -1.69 22.76 0.92
N GLU A 76 -1.20 21.53 1.14
CA GLU A 76 -0.61 20.70 0.10
C GLU A 76 -1.60 20.28 -0.99
N ILE A 77 -2.89 20.14 -0.67
CA ILE A 77 -3.91 19.72 -1.65
C ILE A 77 -4.39 20.86 -2.56
N ILE A 78 -3.99 22.11 -2.28
CA ILE A 78 -4.32 23.26 -3.12
C ILE A 78 -3.50 23.20 -4.41
N LYS A 79 -4.19 23.04 -5.55
CA LYS A 79 -3.58 22.92 -6.88
C LYS A 79 -3.13 24.26 -7.46
N ASP A 80 -3.96 25.29 -7.32
CA ASP A 80 -3.63 26.60 -7.88
C ASP A 80 -2.57 27.28 -7.02
N LYS A 81 -1.40 27.53 -7.62
CA LYS A 81 -0.25 28.12 -6.92
C LYS A 81 -0.57 29.51 -6.36
N LYS A 82 -1.33 30.35 -7.08
CA LYS A 82 -1.66 31.71 -6.61
C LYS A 82 -2.59 31.67 -5.41
N ILE A 83 -3.52 30.71 -5.38
CA ILE A 83 -4.37 30.48 -4.22
C ILE A 83 -3.53 29.93 -3.07
N LYS A 84 -2.66 28.94 -3.32
CA LYS A 84 -1.77 28.38 -2.30
C LYS A 84 -0.91 29.45 -1.63
N ASP A 85 -0.33 30.35 -2.42
CA ASP A 85 0.52 31.45 -1.94
C ASP A 85 -0.23 32.44 -1.02
N LYS A 86 -1.58 32.50 -1.06
CA LYS A 86 -2.36 33.29 -0.10
C LYS A 86 -2.41 32.66 1.30
N PHE A 87 -2.30 31.34 1.39
CA PHE A 87 -2.34 30.60 2.64
C PHE A 87 -0.94 30.44 3.26
N VAL A 88 0.11 30.37 2.43
CA VAL A 88 1.50 30.32 2.92
C VAL A 88 1.84 31.63 3.63
N GLY A 89 2.28 31.54 4.87
CA GLY A 89 2.58 32.69 5.74
C GLY A 89 1.37 33.26 6.48
N ALA A 90 0.16 32.74 6.24
CA ALA A 90 -1.04 33.15 6.96
C ALA A 90 -0.98 32.71 8.43
N ARG A 91 -1.65 33.48 9.29
CA ARG A 91 -1.73 33.26 10.74
C ARG A 91 -3.16 32.95 11.18
N ILE A 92 -3.27 32.45 12.41
CA ILE A 92 -4.57 32.28 13.06
C ILE A 92 -5.34 33.61 13.07
N LYS A 93 -6.63 33.56 12.73
CA LYS A 93 -7.59 34.65 12.47
C LYS A 93 -7.47 35.36 11.13
N ASP A 94 -6.50 35.01 10.27
CA ASP A 94 -6.49 35.57 8.92
C ASP A 94 -7.70 35.08 8.12
N VAL A 95 -8.17 35.96 7.25
CA VAL A 95 -9.35 35.77 6.41
C VAL A 95 -8.92 35.80 4.95
N ILE A 96 -9.17 34.70 4.22
CA ILE A 96 -8.68 34.51 2.86
C ILE A 96 -9.85 34.22 1.93
N ASN A 97 -9.99 35.06 0.89
CA ASN A 97 -10.96 34.85 -0.17
C ASN A 97 -10.32 34.14 -1.37
N PHE A 98 -10.96 33.09 -1.87
CA PHE A 98 -10.44 32.26 -2.96
C PHE A 98 -11.55 31.53 -3.72
N ASP A 99 -11.19 31.08 -4.94
CA ASP A 99 -12.04 30.26 -5.79
C ASP A 99 -11.86 28.78 -5.41
N ILE A 100 -12.91 28.16 -4.86
CA ILE A 100 -12.83 26.80 -4.31
C ILE A 100 -12.63 25.73 -5.39
N LYS A 101 -13.19 25.93 -6.59
CA LYS A 101 -13.06 24.98 -7.71
C LYS A 101 -11.68 25.06 -8.35
N LYS A 102 -11.03 26.24 -8.34
CA LYS A 102 -9.62 26.38 -8.74
C LYS A 102 -8.66 25.84 -7.68
N ALA A 103 -9.02 25.97 -6.40
CA ALA A 103 -8.16 25.55 -5.30
C ALA A 103 -8.02 24.03 -5.22
N PHE A 104 -9.12 23.28 -5.25
CA PHE A 104 -9.13 21.87 -4.86
C PHE A 104 -9.20 20.90 -6.04
N PRO A 105 -8.76 19.64 -5.85
CA PRO A 105 -8.45 18.78 -6.97
C PRO A 105 -9.65 18.16 -7.68
N ASN A 106 -10.78 18.03 -7.00
CA ASN A 106 -11.99 17.37 -7.48
C ASN A 106 -13.19 17.74 -6.60
N ASP A 107 -14.40 17.39 -7.06
CA ASP A 107 -15.65 17.70 -6.36
C ASP A 107 -15.80 16.98 -5.02
N GLN A 108 -15.13 15.84 -4.80
CA GLN A 108 -15.20 15.11 -3.53
C GLN A 108 -14.50 15.85 -2.40
N GLU A 109 -13.31 16.41 -2.67
CA GLU A 109 -12.61 17.25 -1.70
C GLU A 109 -13.42 18.52 -1.39
N ILE A 110 -13.99 19.15 -2.41
CA ILE A 110 -14.81 20.36 -2.24
C ILE A 110 -16.04 20.06 -1.40
N ALA A 111 -16.74 18.96 -1.68
CA ALA A 111 -17.91 18.54 -0.91
C ALA A 111 -17.56 18.28 0.57
N SER A 112 -16.42 17.63 0.82
CA SER A 112 -15.90 17.38 2.17
C SER A 112 -15.62 18.70 2.92
N ILE A 113 -14.92 19.64 2.27
CA ILE A 113 -14.54 20.92 2.88
C ILE A 113 -15.78 21.78 3.16
N LEU A 114 -16.76 21.77 2.27
CA LEU A 114 -18.00 22.53 2.43
C LEU A 114 -19.05 21.81 3.29
N ASN A 115 -18.82 20.54 3.66
CA ASN A 115 -19.77 19.69 4.35
C ASN A 115 -21.14 19.60 3.64
N ILE A 116 -21.12 19.34 2.33
CA ILE A 116 -22.31 19.22 1.47
C ILE A 116 -22.29 17.90 0.68
N ASN A 117 -23.36 17.63 -0.06
CA ASN A 117 -23.37 16.51 -1.00
C ASN A 117 -22.53 16.85 -2.25
N LYS A 118 -21.81 15.85 -2.77
CA LYS A 118 -20.98 15.98 -3.97
C LYS A 118 -21.79 16.40 -5.20
N ASP A 119 -23.03 15.94 -5.31
CA ASP A 119 -23.91 16.23 -6.45
C ASP A 119 -24.29 17.72 -6.53
N ASP A 120 -24.14 18.47 -5.44
CA ASP A 120 -24.43 19.90 -5.39
C ASP A 120 -23.24 20.76 -5.86
N VAL A 121 -22.02 20.20 -5.88
CA VAL A 121 -20.77 20.92 -6.20
C VAL A 121 -20.76 21.55 -7.61
N PRO A 122 -21.22 20.87 -8.68
CA PRO A 122 -21.20 21.44 -10.03
C PRO A 122 -21.97 22.77 -10.15
N ALA A 123 -23.07 22.93 -9.40
CA ALA A 123 -23.92 24.11 -9.44
C ALA A 123 -23.45 25.28 -8.56
N LEU A 124 -22.36 25.11 -7.80
CA LEU A 124 -21.89 26.13 -6.84
C LEU A 124 -21.25 27.35 -7.50
N SER A 125 -21.47 28.49 -6.83
CA SER A 125 -20.62 29.68 -6.93
C SER A 125 -19.16 29.33 -6.63
N LEU A 126 -18.25 30.11 -7.21
CA LEU A 126 -16.82 29.83 -7.17
C LEU A 126 -16.14 30.40 -5.92
N ASP A 127 -16.61 31.53 -5.40
CA ASP A 127 -15.88 32.32 -4.40
C ASP A 127 -16.31 32.04 -2.95
N PHE A 128 -15.32 31.75 -2.12
CA PHE A 128 -15.48 31.49 -0.69
C PHE A 128 -14.48 32.29 0.13
N GLN A 129 -14.86 32.60 1.35
CA GLN A 129 -14.03 33.17 2.40
C GLN A 129 -13.73 32.10 3.45
N PHE A 130 -12.46 31.87 3.75
CA PHE A 130 -12.03 31.00 4.85
C PHE A 130 -11.39 31.84 5.96
N THR A 131 -11.83 31.61 7.19
CA THR A 131 -11.24 32.18 8.40
C THR A 131 -10.45 31.10 9.12
N ILE A 132 -9.15 31.32 9.31
CA ILE A 132 -8.26 30.36 9.96
C ILE A 132 -8.48 30.41 11.47
N ASN A 133 -8.87 29.29 12.08
CA ASN A 133 -9.03 29.18 13.53
C ASN A 133 -7.84 28.46 14.18
N GLU A 134 -7.31 27.45 13.51
CA GLU A 134 -6.15 26.67 13.96
C GLU A 134 -5.24 26.34 12.77
N ILE A 135 -3.94 26.30 13.03
CA ILE A 135 -2.92 25.83 12.09
C ILE A 135 -2.16 24.74 12.81
N SER A 136 -2.03 23.58 12.19
CA SER A 136 -1.26 22.47 12.74
C SER A 136 -0.31 21.89 11.71
N ARG A 137 0.86 21.47 12.16
CA ARG A 137 1.85 20.76 11.37
C ARG A 137 1.79 19.28 11.73
N PHE A 138 1.77 18.43 10.71
CA PHE A 138 1.99 17.01 10.93
C PHE A 138 3.48 16.76 11.19
N GLU A 139 3.79 16.20 12.36
CA GLU A 139 5.14 15.84 12.76
C GLU A 139 5.20 14.33 12.97
N ASN A 140 6.21 13.70 12.35
CA ASN A 140 6.51 12.29 12.59
C ASN A 140 6.81 12.07 14.07
N ALA A 141 6.40 10.92 14.62
CA ALA A 141 6.71 10.59 15.99
C ALA A 141 8.23 10.59 16.22
N GLU A 142 8.66 11.21 17.30
CA GLU A 142 10.05 11.10 17.75
C GLU A 142 10.34 9.67 18.22
N LEU A 143 11.54 9.17 17.94
CA LEU A 143 12.00 7.84 18.36
C LEU A 143 12.33 7.85 19.87
N ASN A 144 11.29 7.85 20.69
CA ASN A 144 11.36 7.90 22.13
C ASN A 144 10.52 6.79 22.78
N LYS A 145 10.58 6.69 24.11
CA LYS A 145 9.86 5.66 24.86
C LYS A 145 8.34 5.68 24.61
N GLU A 146 7.73 6.85 24.47
CA GLU A 146 6.29 6.97 24.22
C GLU A 146 5.92 6.36 22.86
N PHE A 147 6.71 6.66 21.82
CA PHE A 147 6.54 6.04 20.50
C PHE A 147 6.71 4.51 20.57
N PHE A 148 7.76 4.01 21.24
CA PHE A 148 8.01 2.58 21.36
C PHE A 148 6.89 1.84 22.10
N ASP A 149 6.42 2.40 23.22
CA ASP A 149 5.33 1.82 24.01
C ASP A 149 4.01 1.80 23.22
N LYS A 150 3.72 2.84 22.42
CA LYS A 150 2.55 2.87 21.52
C LYS A 150 2.66 1.87 20.36
N ALA A 151 3.84 1.77 19.74
CA ALA A 151 4.03 0.98 18.53
C ALA A 151 4.15 -0.52 18.79
N PHE A 152 4.82 -0.92 19.88
CA PHE A 152 5.16 -2.32 20.16
C PHE A 152 4.53 -2.86 21.45
N GLY A 153 4.01 -1.96 22.29
CA GLY A 153 3.53 -2.25 23.62
C GLY A 153 4.58 -1.95 24.70
N LYS A 154 4.07 -1.73 25.92
CA LYS A 154 4.86 -1.23 27.04
C LYS A 154 6.12 -2.08 27.32
N ASP A 155 7.26 -1.39 27.43
CA ASP A 155 8.57 -1.93 27.81
C ASP A 155 9.12 -3.06 26.90
N LYS A 156 8.55 -3.25 25.69
CA LYS A 156 9.07 -4.21 24.70
C LYS A 156 10.26 -3.68 23.91
N VAL A 157 10.28 -2.38 23.64
CA VAL A 157 11.36 -1.66 22.96
C VAL A 157 11.68 -0.43 23.79
N LYS A 158 12.95 -0.25 24.15
CA LYS A 158 13.37 0.76 25.14
C LYS A 158 14.33 1.78 24.56
N THR A 159 15.03 1.41 23.49
CA THR A 159 16.09 2.24 22.91
C THR A 159 15.92 2.35 21.40
N VAL A 160 16.56 3.36 20.82
CA VAL A 160 16.59 3.55 19.36
C VAL A 160 17.31 2.38 18.70
N GLU A 161 18.39 1.88 19.31
CA GLU A 161 19.16 0.74 18.79
C GLU A 161 18.32 -0.55 18.75
N GLU A 162 17.50 -0.81 19.77
CA GLU A 162 16.58 -1.94 19.78
C GLU A 162 15.52 -1.82 18.67
N PHE A 163 15.00 -0.60 18.45
CA PHE A 163 14.07 -0.33 17.36
C PHE A 163 14.70 -0.51 15.98
N GLU A 164 15.91 -0.01 15.77
CA GLU A 164 16.62 -0.16 14.49
C GLU A 164 16.92 -1.64 14.17
N ILE A 165 17.32 -2.44 15.17
CA ILE A 165 17.52 -3.89 15.02
C ILE A 165 16.21 -4.58 14.64
N LEU A 166 15.08 -4.19 15.24
CA LEU A 166 13.78 -4.73 14.88
C LEU A 166 13.38 -4.41 13.44
N VAL A 167 13.57 -3.15 13.03
CA VAL A 167 13.32 -2.71 11.65
C VAL A 167 14.22 -3.48 10.68
N GLU A 168 15.50 -3.65 10.97
CA GLU A 168 16.41 -4.41 10.12
C GLU A 168 16.00 -5.87 9.98
N ASN A 169 15.61 -6.52 11.09
CA ASN A 169 15.11 -7.88 11.05
C ASN A 169 13.80 -8.01 10.27
N GLU A 170 12.90 -7.03 10.40
CA GLU A 170 11.66 -6.98 9.61
C GLU A 170 11.96 -6.87 8.11
N ILE A 171 12.83 -5.92 7.73
CA ILE A 171 13.27 -5.76 6.34
C ILE A 171 13.87 -7.07 5.83
N LYS A 172 14.78 -7.67 6.60
CA LYS A 172 15.43 -8.93 6.21
C LYS A 172 14.42 -10.05 6.01
N ASN A 173 13.46 -10.22 6.93
CA ASN A 173 12.42 -11.25 6.79
C ASN A 173 11.53 -11.04 5.56
N ASN A 174 11.20 -9.78 5.24
CA ASN A 174 10.44 -9.46 4.04
C ASN A 174 11.27 -9.74 2.78
N LEU A 175 12.54 -9.33 2.74
CA LEU A 175 13.42 -9.57 1.60
C LEU A 175 13.69 -11.07 1.39
N THR A 176 13.98 -11.84 2.45
CA THR A 176 14.23 -13.28 2.34
C THR A 176 13.06 -14.03 1.70
N ARG A 177 11.81 -13.61 1.96
CA ARG A 177 10.65 -14.20 1.28
C ARG A 177 10.66 -13.94 -0.22
N GLU A 178 11.04 -12.74 -0.64
CA GLU A 178 11.17 -12.37 -2.06
C GLU A 178 12.36 -13.09 -2.73
N GLU A 179 13.47 -13.22 -2.02
CA GLU A 179 14.67 -13.95 -2.47
C GLU A 179 14.37 -15.44 -2.67
N GLU A 180 13.71 -16.07 -1.70
CA GLU A 180 13.25 -17.46 -1.77
C GLU A 180 12.21 -17.65 -2.87
N PHE A 181 11.29 -16.70 -3.05
CA PHE A 181 10.32 -16.74 -4.13
C PHE A 181 11.01 -16.71 -5.49
N LYS A 182 11.95 -15.78 -5.70
CA LYS A 182 12.73 -15.71 -6.94
C LYS A 182 13.54 -16.99 -7.17
N PHE A 183 14.19 -17.50 -6.14
CA PHE A 183 14.92 -18.77 -6.22
C PHE A 183 13.99 -19.93 -6.61
N SER A 184 12.78 -20.00 -6.04
CA SER A 184 11.80 -21.04 -6.36
C SER A 184 11.34 -21.00 -7.82
N LEU A 185 11.21 -19.80 -8.40
CA LEU A 185 10.90 -19.61 -9.82
C LEU A 185 12.05 -20.11 -10.70
N ASP A 186 13.29 -19.79 -10.34
CA ASP A 186 14.47 -20.23 -11.10
C ASP A 186 14.68 -21.75 -11.00
N VAL A 187 14.39 -22.33 -9.83
CA VAL A 187 14.34 -23.80 -9.64
C VAL A 187 13.27 -24.42 -10.53
N LYS A 188 12.06 -23.86 -10.54
CA LYS A 188 10.96 -24.35 -11.38
C LYS A 188 11.35 -24.30 -12.85
N GLU A 189 11.82 -23.16 -13.33
CA GLU A 189 12.23 -22.98 -14.73
C GLU A 189 13.32 -23.96 -15.14
N LYS A 190 14.39 -24.07 -14.33
CA LYS A 190 15.49 -24.99 -14.62
C LYS A 190 15.05 -26.45 -14.61
N THR A 191 14.16 -26.81 -13.68
CA THR A 191 13.64 -28.19 -13.59
C THR A 191 12.79 -28.53 -14.82
N ILE A 192 11.89 -27.63 -15.24
CA ILE A 192 11.07 -27.83 -16.44
C ILE A 192 11.94 -27.92 -17.69
N ASN A 193 12.94 -27.05 -17.85
CA ASN A 193 13.81 -27.03 -19.02
C ASN A 193 14.69 -28.29 -19.14
N LYS A 194 14.97 -28.95 -18.02
CA LYS A 194 15.71 -30.22 -17.99
C LYS A 194 14.80 -31.44 -18.19
N LEU A 195 13.48 -31.25 -18.08
CA LEU A 195 12.51 -32.32 -18.23
C LEU A 195 12.24 -32.58 -19.71
N GLU A 196 12.87 -33.61 -20.25
CA GLU A 196 12.55 -34.16 -21.57
C GLU A 196 11.25 -34.98 -21.46
N ILE A 197 10.10 -34.30 -21.47
CA ILE A 197 8.78 -34.93 -21.53
C ILE A 197 7.97 -34.35 -22.69
N GLU A 198 7.42 -35.24 -23.51
CA GLU A 198 6.44 -34.90 -24.53
C GLU A 198 5.04 -35.08 -23.93
N LEU A 199 4.29 -33.99 -23.85
CA LEU A 199 2.91 -34.02 -23.39
C LEU A 199 1.95 -34.16 -24.60
N PRO A 200 0.84 -34.91 -24.46
CA PRO A 200 -0.14 -35.06 -25.53
C PRO A 200 -0.99 -33.79 -25.65
N VAL A 201 -0.44 -32.74 -26.27
CA VAL A 201 -1.02 -31.39 -26.38
C VAL A 201 -2.47 -31.40 -26.84
N GLU A 202 -2.75 -32.10 -27.94
CA GLU A 202 -4.10 -32.17 -28.53
C GLU A 202 -5.14 -32.83 -27.60
N PHE A 203 -4.72 -33.83 -26.83
CA PHE A 203 -5.58 -34.45 -25.84
C PHE A 203 -5.87 -33.49 -24.69
N LEU A 204 -4.83 -32.82 -24.17
CA LEU A 204 -4.96 -31.90 -23.05
C LEU A 204 -5.84 -30.70 -23.38
N LYS A 205 -5.73 -30.12 -24.58
CA LYS A 205 -6.61 -29.04 -25.05
C LYS A 205 -8.07 -29.48 -25.13
N LYS A 206 -8.34 -30.67 -25.70
CA LYS A 206 -9.69 -31.24 -25.76
C LYS A 206 -10.25 -31.55 -24.37
N TRP A 207 -9.40 -32.02 -23.47
CA TRP A 207 -9.76 -32.28 -22.08
C TRP A 207 -10.12 -30.98 -21.35
N LEU A 208 -9.29 -29.94 -21.45
CA LEU A 208 -9.56 -28.60 -20.88
C LEU A 208 -10.88 -28.02 -21.38
N PHE A 209 -11.18 -28.15 -22.68
CA PHE A 209 -12.45 -27.69 -23.24
C PHE A 209 -13.65 -28.45 -22.66
N ARG A 210 -13.53 -29.78 -22.47
CA ARG A 210 -14.61 -30.61 -21.91
C ARG A 210 -14.85 -30.37 -20.42
N ILE A 211 -13.79 -30.28 -19.61
CA ILE A 211 -13.95 -30.08 -18.15
C ILE A 211 -14.51 -28.70 -17.80
N ASN A 212 -14.26 -27.70 -18.66
CA ASN A 212 -14.84 -26.37 -18.50
C ASN A 212 -16.25 -26.26 -19.11
N GLU A 213 -16.85 -27.39 -19.52
CA GLU A 213 -18.18 -27.46 -20.14
C GLU A 213 -18.34 -26.51 -21.34
N GLY A 214 -17.25 -26.20 -22.05
CA GLY A 214 -17.24 -25.23 -23.14
C GLY A 214 -17.40 -23.76 -22.74
N LYS A 215 -17.33 -23.41 -21.44
CA LYS A 215 -17.41 -22.03 -20.93
C LYS A 215 -16.17 -21.20 -21.26
N VAL A 216 -15.07 -21.85 -21.64
CA VAL A 216 -13.82 -21.21 -22.08
C VAL A 216 -13.70 -21.40 -23.59
N ALA A 217 -13.46 -20.31 -24.32
CA ALA A 217 -13.29 -20.38 -25.76
C ALA A 217 -12.01 -21.14 -26.12
N LYS A 218 -11.99 -21.83 -27.27
CA LYS A 218 -10.80 -22.56 -27.74
C LYS A 218 -9.61 -21.63 -27.94
N GLU A 219 -9.87 -20.40 -28.37
CA GLU A 219 -8.87 -19.35 -28.55
C GLU A 219 -8.19 -18.97 -27.23
N ASP A 220 -8.96 -18.87 -26.15
CA ASP A 220 -8.42 -18.62 -24.80
C ASP A 220 -7.61 -19.82 -24.30
N ILE A 221 -8.08 -21.04 -24.56
CA ILE A 221 -7.33 -22.26 -24.24
C ILE A 221 -5.99 -22.27 -24.98
N ASP A 222 -5.97 -21.96 -26.28
CA ASP A 222 -4.75 -21.93 -27.07
C ASP A 222 -3.78 -20.86 -26.59
N LYS A 223 -4.28 -19.68 -26.24
CA LYS A 223 -3.50 -18.56 -25.70
C LYS A 223 -2.83 -18.90 -24.37
N ASP A 224 -3.56 -19.56 -23.47
CA ASP A 224 -3.06 -19.88 -22.12
C ASP A 224 -2.43 -21.28 -22.02
N PHE A 225 -2.46 -22.07 -23.10
CA PHE A 225 -1.99 -23.46 -23.10
C PHE A 225 -0.51 -23.58 -22.72
N GLU A 226 0.34 -22.65 -23.18
CA GLU A 226 1.77 -22.69 -22.87
C GLU A 226 2.02 -22.57 -21.35
N LYS A 227 1.24 -21.73 -20.67
CA LYS A 227 1.31 -21.58 -19.22
C LYS A 227 0.83 -22.84 -18.51
N PHE A 228 -0.31 -23.39 -18.95
CA PHE A 228 -0.84 -24.66 -18.44
C PHE A 228 0.18 -25.80 -18.62
N GLU A 229 0.82 -25.89 -19.79
CA GLU A 229 1.82 -26.91 -20.08
C GLU A 229 3.01 -26.82 -19.12
N LYS A 230 3.54 -25.61 -18.89
CA LYS A 230 4.62 -25.35 -17.92
C LYS A 230 4.21 -25.75 -16.49
N ASP A 231 2.99 -25.42 -16.08
CA ASP A 231 2.47 -25.78 -14.75
C ASP A 231 2.27 -27.29 -14.59
N LEU A 232 1.78 -27.98 -15.62
CA LEU A 232 1.63 -29.43 -15.62
C LEU A 232 3.00 -30.13 -15.57
N LYS A 233 3.98 -29.68 -16.37
CA LYS A 233 5.36 -30.19 -16.31
C LYS A 233 5.96 -30.01 -14.92
N TRP A 234 5.73 -28.86 -14.29
CA TRP A 234 6.18 -28.61 -12.92
C TRP A 234 5.54 -29.55 -11.90
N GLN A 235 4.21 -29.75 -11.98
CA GLN A 235 3.51 -30.67 -11.10
C GLN A 235 4.04 -32.10 -11.23
N LEU A 236 4.16 -32.61 -12.46
CA LEU A 236 4.70 -33.95 -12.72
C LEU A 236 6.14 -34.10 -12.21
N SER A 237 6.95 -33.05 -12.32
CA SER A 237 8.31 -33.03 -11.77
C SER A 237 8.30 -33.16 -10.25
N LYS A 238 7.48 -32.37 -9.56
CA LYS A 238 7.34 -32.44 -8.10
C LYS A 238 6.88 -33.81 -7.64
N ASP A 239 5.85 -34.37 -8.28
CA ASP A 239 5.28 -35.67 -7.91
C ASP A 239 6.33 -36.78 -8.06
N LYS A 240 7.17 -36.71 -9.10
CA LYS A 240 8.29 -37.63 -9.30
C LYS A 240 9.33 -37.49 -8.18
N ILE A 241 9.76 -36.26 -7.86
CA ILE A 241 10.74 -36.00 -6.77
C ILE A 241 10.22 -36.54 -5.43
N ILE A 242 8.97 -36.24 -5.11
CA ILE A 242 8.33 -36.67 -3.86
C ILE A 242 8.33 -38.19 -3.77
N LYS A 243 7.96 -38.88 -4.85
CA LYS A 243 7.91 -40.35 -4.90
C LYS A 243 9.30 -40.98 -4.81
N GLU A 244 10.28 -40.47 -5.54
CA GLU A 244 11.65 -41.03 -5.58
C GLU A 244 12.42 -40.82 -4.27
N ASN A 245 12.11 -39.75 -3.54
CA ASN A 245 12.78 -39.41 -2.27
C ASN A 245 11.93 -39.75 -1.04
N GLU A 246 10.80 -40.45 -1.23
CA GLU A 246 9.87 -40.84 -0.17
C GLU A 246 9.47 -39.68 0.77
N ILE A 247 9.33 -38.48 0.21
CA ILE A 247 8.99 -37.28 0.98
C ILE A 247 7.55 -37.44 1.47
N LYS A 248 7.38 -37.42 2.79
CA LYS A 248 6.08 -37.52 3.46
C LYS A 248 5.85 -36.26 4.28
N VAL A 249 4.67 -35.68 4.13
CA VAL A 249 4.20 -34.62 5.03
C VAL A 249 3.68 -35.29 6.28
N THR A 250 4.26 -34.93 7.43
CA THR A 250 3.80 -35.41 8.73
C THR A 250 2.60 -34.60 9.22
N GLU A 251 1.79 -35.18 10.11
CA GLU A 251 0.67 -34.47 10.73
C GLU A 251 1.15 -33.23 11.50
N ASP A 252 2.30 -33.33 12.18
CA ASP A 252 2.92 -32.22 12.91
C ASP A 252 3.31 -31.07 11.99
N GLU A 253 3.91 -31.35 10.83
CA GLU A 253 4.26 -30.31 9.83
C GLU A 253 3.02 -29.65 9.25
N ALA A 254 1.97 -30.43 8.96
CA ALA A 254 0.71 -29.90 8.46
C ALA A 254 0.04 -28.99 9.51
N LEU A 255 0.05 -29.40 10.78
CA LEU A 255 -0.49 -28.62 11.89
C LEU A 255 0.30 -27.33 12.14
N ASP A 256 1.64 -27.40 12.12
CA ASP A 256 2.52 -26.23 12.28
C ASP A 256 2.30 -25.21 11.16
N TYR A 257 2.21 -25.68 9.91
CA TYR A 257 1.89 -24.83 8.78
C TYR A 257 0.50 -24.19 8.91
N ALA A 258 -0.52 -24.96 9.29
CA ALA A 258 -1.86 -24.44 9.52
C ALA A 258 -1.87 -23.32 10.59
N LYS A 259 -1.19 -23.53 11.72
CA LYS A 259 -1.03 -22.51 12.78
C LYS A 259 -0.38 -21.24 12.25
N LYS A 260 0.70 -21.36 11.46
CA LYS A 260 1.38 -20.22 10.84
C LYS A 260 0.46 -19.44 9.91
N VAL A 261 -0.31 -20.13 9.04
CA VAL A 261 -1.27 -19.49 8.13
C VAL A 261 -2.37 -18.77 8.91
N THR A 262 -2.95 -19.42 9.92
CA THR A 262 -3.97 -18.80 10.77
C THR A 262 -3.43 -17.56 11.47
N LEU A 263 -2.22 -17.61 12.03
CA LEU A 263 -1.59 -16.45 12.66
C LEU A 263 -1.38 -15.30 11.67
N MET A 264 -0.91 -15.59 10.45
CA MET A 264 -0.73 -14.57 9.41
C MET A 264 -2.06 -13.92 9.01
N GLN A 265 -3.14 -14.70 8.91
CA GLN A 265 -4.47 -14.15 8.63
C GLN A 265 -4.95 -13.24 9.78
N PHE A 266 -4.80 -13.65 11.04
CA PHE A 266 -5.13 -12.80 12.17
C PHE A 266 -4.26 -11.53 12.24
N GLN A 267 -3.01 -11.56 11.79
CA GLN A 267 -2.18 -10.36 11.70
C GLN A 267 -2.61 -9.41 10.56
N GLN A 268 -3.18 -9.93 9.48
CA GLN A 268 -3.70 -9.12 8.36
C GLN A 268 -5.06 -8.48 8.68
N TYR A 269 -5.93 -9.18 9.42
CA TYR A 269 -7.28 -8.73 9.75
C TYR A 269 -7.42 -8.16 11.17
N GLY A 270 -6.42 -8.38 12.03
CA GLY A 270 -6.34 -7.86 13.40
C GLY A 270 -5.78 -6.45 13.44
N LYS A 271 -6.59 -5.48 13.01
CA LYS A 271 -6.53 -4.10 13.48
C LYS A 271 -7.83 -3.77 14.19
#